data_AF-A0A5C0DRH2-F1
#
_entry.id   AF-A0A5C0DRH2-F1
#
_cell.length_a   1.000
_cell.length_b   1.000
_cell.length_c   1.000
_cell.angle_alpha   90.00
_cell.angle_beta   90.00
_cell.angle_gamma   90.00
#
_symmetry.space_group_name_H-M   'P 1'
#
loop_
_entity.id
_entity.type
_entity.pdbx_description
1 polymer ?
#
loop_
_entity_poly.entity_id
_entity_poly.type
_entity_poly.pdbx_seq_one_letter_code
_entity_poly.pdbx_strand_id
1 'polypeptide(L)' 'MQLAGFVGQRVYLFSNYWGIDCSGIGAFYDDETQAFLETNKDVLYAMAIGK' A
#
# COMPACT_ATOMS: atom_id res chain seq x y z
N MET A 1 -9.90 6.97 3.13
CA MET A 1 -9.86 5.48 3.17
C MET A 1 -10.38 4.81 1.90
N GLN A 2 -11.62 5.04 1.45
CA GLN A 2 -12.20 4.32 0.29
C GLN A 2 -11.38 4.46 -1.01
N LEU A 3 -10.83 5.64 -1.30
CA LEU A 3 -9.99 5.86 -2.48
C LEU A 3 -8.68 5.05 -2.45
N ALA A 4 -8.03 4.93 -1.29
CA ALA A 4 -6.81 4.14 -1.15
C ALA A 4 -7.09 2.64 -1.40
N GLY A 5 -8.21 2.12 -0.89
CA GLY A 5 -8.66 0.76 -1.19
C GLY A 5 -9.00 0.55 -2.67
N PHE A 6 -9.64 1.52 -3.32
CA PHE A 6 -9.91 1.46 -4.76
C PHE A 6 -8.63 1.41 -5.59
N VAL A 7 -7.64 2.25 -5.28
CA VAL A 7 -6.32 2.22 -5.94
C VAL A 7 -5.62 0.88 -5.66
N GLY A 8 -5.64 0.42 -4.41
CA GLY A 8 -5.05 -0.85 -4.02
C GLY A 8 -5.64 -2.03 -4.77
N GLN A 9 -6.96 -2.10 -4.92
CA GLN A 9 -7.63 -3.16 -5.69
C GLN A 9 -7.19 -3.18 -7.16
N ARG A 10 -6.96 -2.02 -7.76
CA ARG A 10 -6.44 -1.96 -9.13
C ARG A 10 -5.04 -2.54 -9.21
N VAL A 11 -4.14 -2.17 -8.29
CA VAL A 11 -2.79 -2.74 -8.25
C VAL A 11 -2.86 -4.25 -8.04
N TYR A 12 -3.74 -4.73 -7.16
CA TYR A 12 -3.93 -6.17 -6.92
C TYR A 12 -4.29 -6.94 -8.20
N LEU A 13 -5.27 -6.45 -8.96
CA LEU A 13 -5.68 -7.08 -10.22
C LEU A 13 -4.56 -7.06 -11.28
N PHE A 14 -3.82 -5.96 -11.38
CA PHE A 14 -2.68 -5.87 -12.30
C PHE A 14 -1.53 -6.81 -11.92
N SER A 15 -1.21 -6.90 -10.62
CA SER A 15 -0.21 -7.82 -10.09
C SER A 15 -0.56 -9.26 -10.44
N ASN A 16 -1.81 -9.66 -10.21
CA ASN A 16 -2.30 -10.99 -10.56
C ASN A 16 -2.19 -11.28 -12.07
N TYR A 17 -2.54 -10.31 -12.92
CA TYR A 17 -2.38 -10.42 -14.38
C TYR A 17 -0.91 -10.61 -14.81
N TRP A 18 0.03 -9.94 -14.15
CA TRP A 18 1.47 -10.06 -14.43
C TRP A 18 2.16 -11.26 -13.75
N GLY A 19 1.43 -12.04 -12.95
CA GLY A 19 2.00 -13.18 -12.23
C GLY A 19 2.99 -12.78 -11.13
N ILE A 20 2.75 -11.62 -10.51
CA ILE A 20 3.45 -11.16 -9.30
C ILE A 20 2.47 -11.13 -8.13
N ASP A 21 2.98 -11.45 -6.94
CA ASP A 21 2.18 -11.48 -5.72
C ASP A 21 2.15 -10.10 -5.07
N CYS A 22 1.03 -9.79 -4.43
CA CYS A 22 0.93 -8.60 -3.60
C CYS A 22 -0.04 -8.76 -2.45
N SER A 23 0.15 -7.96 -1.40
CA SER A 23 -0.72 -7.91 -0.24
C SER A 23 -0.84 -6.49 0.27
N GLY A 24 -2.07 -6.06 0.51
CA GLY A 24 -2.37 -4.77 1.10
C GLY A 24 -2.28 -4.80 2.61
N ILE A 25 -1.70 -3.75 3.20
CA ILE A 25 -1.46 -3.62 4.63
C ILE A 25 -2.15 -2.36 5.13
N GLY A 26 -3.16 -2.56 5.98
CA GLY A 26 -3.93 -1.48 6.61
C GLY A 26 -3.47 -1.13 8.03
N ALA A 27 -2.50 -1.86 8.58
CA ALA A 27 -1.96 -1.63 9.91
C ALA A 27 -0.44 -1.46 9.85
N PHE A 28 0.04 -0.32 10.29
CA PHE A 28 1.45 0.06 10.34
C PHE A 28 1.63 1.13 11.42
N TYR A 29 2.88 1.48 11.71
CA TYR A 29 3.24 2.52 12.66
C TYR A 29 3.19 3.87 11.97
N ASP A 30 2.13 4.66 12.17
CA ASP A 30 1.89 5.91 11.42
C ASP A 30 3.04 6.92 11.59
N ASP A 31 3.41 7.25 12.83
CA ASP A 31 4.43 8.25 13.14
C ASP A 31 5.82 7.82 12.66
N GLU A 32 6.18 6.57 12.92
CA GLU A 32 7.46 5.99 12.52
C GLU A 32 7.58 5.88 11.01
N THR A 33 6.49 5.54 10.31
CA THR A 33 6.47 5.46 8.85
C THR A 33 6.59 6.85 8.23
N GLN A 34 5.90 7.86 8.78
CA GLN A 34 6.04 9.25 8.33
C GLN A 34 7.47 9.76 8.53
N ALA A 35 8.05 9.52 9.71
CA ALA A 35 9.42 9.90 10.03
C ALA A 35 10.43 9.20 9.10
N PHE A 36 10.25 7.91 8.85
CA PHE A 36 11.12 7.13 7.95
C PHE A 36 11.05 7.60 6.50
N LEU A 37 9.86 7.98 6.01
CA LEU A 37 9.66 8.45 4.64
C LEU A 37 9.91 9.97 4.47
N GLU A 38 10.32 10.66 5.54
CA GLU A 38 10.57 12.11 5.57
C GLU A 38 9.38 12.92 5.01
N THR A 39 8.16 12.51 5.35
CA THR A 39 6.92 13.11 4.85
C THR A 39 6.05 13.63 5.99
N ASN A 40 5.35 14.74 5.74
CA ASN A 40 4.34 15.30 6.63
C ASN A 40 2.91 14.94 6.21
N LYS A 41 2.75 13.99 5.27
CA LYS A 41 1.46 13.53 4.76
C LYS A 41 1.04 12.25 5.48
N ASP A 42 -0.26 12.12 5.71
CA ASP A 42 -0.85 10.89 6.21
C ASP A 42 -0.57 9.71 5.27
N VAL A 43 0.02 8.66 5.82
CA VAL A 43 0.17 7.37 5.13
C VAL A 43 -1.12 6.61 5.36
N LEU A 44 -1.87 6.33 4.30
CA LEU A 44 -3.22 5.77 4.43
C LEU A 44 -3.29 4.26 4.15
N TYR A 45 -2.29 3.72 3.47
CA TYR A 45 -2.28 2.34 2.99
C TYR A 45 -0.89 1.95 2.52
N ALA A 46 -0.45 0.73 2.85
CA ALA A 46 0.78 0.15 2.33
C ALA A 46 0.45 -1.07 1.47
N MET A 47 1.34 -1.39 0.53
CA MET A 47 1.24 -2.60 -0.29
C MET A 47 2.60 -3.25 -0.45
N ALA A 48 2.69 -4.52 -0.07
CA ALA A 48 3.84 -5.36 -0.39
C ALA A 48 3.64 -5.97 -1.78
N ILE A 49 4.66 -5.93 -2.64
CA ILE A 49 4.64 -6.49 -4.00
C ILE A 49 5.94 -7.27 -4.21
N GLY A 50 5.84 -8.50 -4.71
CA GLY A 50 6.98 -9.41 -4.86
C GLY A 50 6.67 -10.65 -5.71
N LYS A 51 7.59 -11.61 -5.71
CA LYS A 51 7.47 -12.91 -6.38
C LYS A 51 8.02 -14.01 -5.49
#